data_AF-A0A7J8YF24-F1
#
_entry.id   AF-A0A7J8YF24-F1
#
_cell.length_a   1.000
_cell.length_b   1.000
_cell.length_c   1.000
_cell.angle_alpha   90.00
_cell.angle_beta   90.00
_cell.angle_gamma   90.00
#
_symmetry.space_group_name_H-M   'P 1'
#
loop_
_entity.id
_entity.type
_entity.pdbx_description
1 polymer ?
#
loop_
_entity_poly.entity_id
_entity_poly.type
_entity_poly.pdbx_seq_one_letter_code
_entity_poly.pdbx_strand_id
1 'polypeptide(L)'
;MGTKDLTFVQLNQLIGRKTGGISVYPFTSSIRGKEDPCSHIIVRGKSMAGRADDLFNLINCVLQEVQFTDQQRFKQFVSQSKARME
;
A
#
# COMPACT_ATOMS: atom_id res chain seq x y z
N MET A 1 -0.92 6.57 7.09
CA MET A 1 -1.01 5.83 8.37
C MET A 1 0.40 5.41 8.74
N GLY A 2 0.77 5.53 10.01
CA GLY A 2 2.04 5.00 10.53
C GLY A 2 1.89 3.57 11.04
N THR A 3 2.97 2.99 11.52
CA THR A 3 2.95 1.78 12.35
C THR A 3 3.04 2.16 13.82
N LYS A 4 3.10 1.16 14.72
CA LYS A 4 3.34 1.40 16.16
C LYS A 4 4.67 2.12 16.41
N ASP A 5 5.71 1.75 15.65
CA ASP A 5 7.08 2.22 15.88
C ASP A 5 7.52 3.33 14.93
N LEU A 6 6.83 3.49 13.79
CA LEU A 6 7.23 4.42 12.73
C LEU A 6 6.09 5.34 12.33
N THR A 7 6.38 6.63 12.25
CA THR A 7 5.46 7.57 11.61
C THR A 7 5.32 7.24 10.12
N PHE A 8 4.20 7.66 9.50
CA PHE A 8 4.04 7.51 8.06
C PHE A 8 5.21 8.11 7.26
N VAL A 9 5.73 9.27 7.70
CA VAL A 9 6.81 9.97 6.96
C VAL A 9 8.07 9.12 6.98
N GLN A 10 8.45 8.58 8.14
CA GLN A 10 9.59 7.68 8.28
C GLN A 10 9.40 6.39 7.48
N LEU A 11 8.19 5.80 7.51
CA LEU A 11 7.88 4.62 6.71
C LEU A 11 8.01 4.90 5.21
N ASN A 12 7.48 6.04 4.73
CA ASN A 12 7.57 6.42 3.32
C ASN A 12 9.03 6.70 2.89
N GLN A 13 9.82 7.35 3.76
CA GLN A 13 11.25 7.55 3.53
C GLN A 13 12.02 6.23 3.50
N LEU A 14 11.69 5.26 4.36
CA LEU A 14 12.30 3.93 4.34
C LEU A 14 11.98 3.19 3.05
N ILE A 15 10.72 3.23 2.60
CA ILE A 15 10.30 2.64 1.33
C ILE A 15 11.09 3.27 0.17
N GLY A 16 11.16 4.60 0.09
CA GLY A 16 11.91 5.29 -0.97
C GLY A 16 13.42 5.07 -0.93
N ARG A 17 14.01 4.89 0.26
CA ARG A 17 15.45 4.66 0.42
C ARG A 17 15.87 3.23 0.11
N LYS A 18 15.04 2.25 0.48
CA LYS A 18 15.38 0.81 0.38
C LYS A 18 14.82 0.15 -0.88
N THR A 19 13.73 0.67 -1.42
CA THR A 19 13.00 0.08 -2.54
C THR A 19 12.77 1.10 -3.65
N GLY A 20 12.34 0.65 -4.82
CA GLY A 20 11.86 1.52 -5.90
C GLY A 20 10.38 1.90 -5.78
N GLY A 21 9.76 1.61 -4.63
CA GLY A 21 8.36 1.91 -4.33
C GLY A 21 7.50 0.67 -4.10
N ILE A 22 6.46 0.86 -3.30
CA ILE A 22 5.41 -0.12 -2.98
C ILE A 22 4.05 0.55 -3.26
N SER A 23 3.17 -0.16 -3.95
CA SER A 23 1.82 0.28 -4.31
C SER A 23 0.82 -0.83 -4.03
N VAL A 24 -0.34 -0.46 -3.47
CA VAL A 24 -1.45 -1.38 -3.22
C VAL A 24 -2.67 -0.89 -3.99
N TYR A 25 -3.30 -1.77 -4.77
CA TYR A 25 -4.48 -1.41 -5.56
C TYR A 25 -5.45 -2.59 -5.70
N PRO A 26 -6.76 -2.32 -5.79
CA PRO A 26 -7.73 -3.35 -6.13
C PRO A 26 -7.60 -3.73 -7.60
N PHE A 27 -7.78 -5.01 -7.89
CA PHE A 27 -7.86 -5.56 -9.24
C PHE A 27 -9.13 -6.40 -9.35
N THR A 28 -9.98 -6.03 -10.31
CA THR A 28 -11.24 -6.73 -10.57
C THR A 28 -11.35 -7.03 -12.05
N SER A 29 -11.66 -8.27 -12.40
CA SER A 29 -11.75 -8.74 -13.79
C SER A 29 -12.76 -9.87 -13.94
N SER A 30 -13.44 -9.95 -15.09
CA SER A 30 -14.35 -11.04 -15.39
C SER A 30 -13.59 -12.33 -15.73
N ILE A 31 -14.09 -13.47 -15.26
CA ILE A 31 -13.51 -14.78 -15.58
C ILE A 31 -14.36 -15.42 -16.67
N ARG A 32 -13.73 -15.86 -17.77
CA ARG A 32 -14.45 -16.52 -18.86
C ARG A 32 -15.14 -17.79 -18.35
N GLY A 33 -16.47 -17.84 -18.49
CA GLY A 33 -17.27 -19.01 -18.12
C GLY A 33 -17.62 -19.12 -16.64
N LYS A 34 -17.41 -18.06 -15.83
CA LYS A 34 -17.91 -17.98 -14.46
C LYS A 34 -18.74 -16.70 -14.29
N GLU A 35 -19.80 -16.79 -13.49
CA GLU A 35 -20.56 -15.62 -13.06
C GLU A 35 -19.77 -14.78 -12.03
N ASP A 36 -19.00 -15.45 -11.16
CA ASP A 36 -18.22 -14.75 -10.13
C ASP A 36 -17.00 -14.01 -10.74
N PRO A 37 -16.83 -12.71 -10.43
CA PRO A 37 -15.65 -11.96 -10.87
C PRO A 37 -14.40 -12.32 -10.07
N CYS A 38 -13.24 -12.21 -10.72
CA CYS A 38 -11.95 -12.25 -10.05
C CYS A 38 -11.72 -10.90 -9.35
N SER A 39 -11.73 -10.87 -8.02
CA SER A 39 -11.51 -9.64 -7.25
C SER A 39 -10.44 -9.86 -6.19
N HIS A 40 -9.32 -9.14 -6.32
CA HIS A 40 -8.18 -9.24 -5.42
C HIS A 40 -7.58 -7.88 -5.11
N ILE A 41 -6.96 -7.75 -3.94
CA ILE A 41 -6.08 -6.63 -3.62
C ILE A 41 -4.66 -7.04 -3.98
N ILE A 42 -4.02 -6.30 -4.89
CA ILE A 42 -2.66 -6.57 -5.34
C ILE A 42 -1.70 -5.63 -4.62
N VAL A 43 -0.68 -6.22 -4.01
CA VAL A 43 0.47 -5.50 -3.47
C VAL A 43 1.63 -5.65 -4.46
N ARG A 44 2.05 -4.54 -5.05
CA ARG A 44 3.15 -4.50 -6.01
C ARG A 44 4.30 -3.71 -5.42
N GLY A 45 5.49 -4.28 -5.46
CA GLY A 45 6.73 -3.64 -5.03
C GLY A 45 7.87 -3.92 -6.00
N LYS A 46 8.88 -3.05 -6.03
CA LYS A 46 10.11 -3.29 -6.78
C LYS A 46 11.32 -2.85 -5.96
N SER A 47 12.43 -3.55 -6.09
CA SER A 47 13.69 -3.23 -5.43
C SER A 47 14.88 -3.69 -6.28
N MET A 48 16.08 -3.24 -5.92
CA MET A 48 17.30 -3.85 -6.44
C MET A 48 17.40 -5.30 -5.93
N ALA A 49 18.00 -6.19 -6.72
CA ALA A 49 18.07 -7.62 -6.40
C ALA A 49 18.64 -7.91 -4.99
N GLY A 50 19.72 -7.22 -4.61
CA GLY A 50 20.33 -7.35 -3.28
C GLY A 50 19.53 -6.75 -2.12
N ARG A 51 18.34 -6.20 -2.38
CA ARG A 51 17.41 -5.64 -1.38
C ARG A 51 16.02 -6.28 -1.45
N ALA A 52 15.92 -7.49 -1.98
CA ALA A 52 14.66 -8.22 -2.02
C ALA A 52 14.12 -8.47 -0.59
N ASP A 53 14.97 -8.85 0.36
CA ASP A 53 14.57 -9.06 1.75
C ASP A 53 14.01 -7.78 2.40
N ASP A 54 14.67 -6.64 2.16
CA ASP A 54 14.19 -5.33 2.61
C ASP A 54 12.80 -5.02 2.04
N LEU A 55 12.54 -5.37 0.77
CA LEU A 55 11.24 -5.16 0.13
C LEU A 55 10.16 -6.00 0.80
N PHE A 56 10.39 -7.30 0.98
CA PHE A 56 9.40 -8.18 1.60
C PHE A 56 9.14 -7.82 3.07
N ASN A 57 10.18 -7.44 3.81
CA ASN A 57 10.05 -6.96 5.19
C ASN A 57 9.21 -5.67 5.26
N LEU A 58 9.44 -4.72 4.35
CA LEU A 58 8.63 -3.49 4.28
C LEU A 58 7.20 -3.78 3.85
N ILE A 59 6.97 -4.70 2.90
CA ILE A 59 5.62 -5.13 2.52
C ILE A 59 4.91 -5.74 3.72
N ASN A 60 5.55 -6.64 4.48
CA ASN A 60 4.97 -7.24 5.66
C ASN A 60 4.63 -6.18 6.73
N CYS A 61 5.54 -5.24 6.96
CA CYS A 61 5.33 -4.12 7.87
C CYS A 61 4.12 -3.26 7.47
N VAL A 62 3.98 -2.94 6.18
CA VAL A 62 2.83 -2.18 5.66
C VAL A 62 1.51 -2.95 5.84
N LEU A 63 1.52 -4.27 5.67
CA LEU A 63 0.31 -5.09 5.74
C LEU A 63 -0.12 -5.44 7.17
N GLN A 64 0.82 -5.65 8.09
CA GLN A 64 0.53 -6.18 9.43
C GLN A 64 0.67 -5.14 10.56
N GLU A 65 1.60 -4.19 10.43
CA GLU A 65 1.97 -3.29 11.54
C GLU A 65 1.32 -1.90 11.45
N VAL A 66 0.75 -1.55 10.30
CA VAL A 66 0.09 -0.26 10.09
C VAL A 66 -1.13 -0.14 11.01
N GLN A 67 -1.19 0.97 11.74
CA GLN A 67 -2.29 1.29 12.64
C GLN A 67 -3.27 2.26 11.96
N PHE A 68 -4.55 1.90 11.96
CA PHE A 68 -5.62 2.71 11.39
C PHE A 68 -6.21 3.69 12.41
N THR A 69 -5.35 4.40 13.14
CA THR A 69 -5.76 5.30 14.24
C THR A 69 -5.73 6.79 13.87
N ASP A 70 -5.12 7.14 12.74
CA ASP A 70 -4.93 8.54 12.32
C ASP A 70 -6.15 9.08 11.54
N GLN A 71 -7.14 9.55 12.29
CA GLN A 71 -8.41 10.07 11.76
C GLN A 71 -8.22 11.31 10.88
N GLN A 72 -7.31 12.22 11.24
CA GLN A 72 -7.08 13.47 10.50
C GLN A 72 -6.57 13.17 9.09
N ARG A 73 -5.64 12.23 8.99
CA ARG A 73 -5.10 11.80 7.70
C ARG A 73 -6.11 11.04 6.86
N PHE A 74 -6.97 10.23 7.48
CA PHE A 74 -8.05 9.57 6.74
C PHE A 74 -9.00 10.58 6.10
N LYS A 75 -9.37 11.65 6.83
CA LYS A 75 -10.18 12.75 6.27
C LYS A 75 -9.48 13.41 5.07
N GLN A 76 -8.18 13.64 5.15
CA GLN A 76 -7.40 14.17 4.01
C GLN A 76 -7.47 13.23 2.80
N PHE A 77 -7.36 11.92 2.98
CA PHE A 77 -7.50 10.96 1.88
C PHE A 77 -8.88 11.03 1.23
N VAL A 78 -9.95 11.11 2.02
CA VAL A 78 -11.32 11.25 1.49
C VAL A 78 -11.45 12.55 0.68
N SER A 79 -10.95 13.67 1.19
CA SER A 79 -10.98 14.95 0.46
C SER A 79 -10.18 14.89 -0.84
N GLN A 80 -9.00 14.26 -0.84
CA GLN A 80 -8.18 14.07 -2.04
C GLN A 80 -8.86 13.15 -3.06
N SER A 81 -9.50 12.06 -2.61
CA SER A 81 -10.27 11.19 -3.50
C SER A 81 -11.45 11.93 -4.13
N LYS A 82 -12.18 12.74 -3.36
CA LYS A 82 -13.26 13.59 -3.89
C LYS A 82 -12.74 14.56 -4.95
N ALA A 83 -11.65 15.27 -4.67
CA ALA A 83 -11.06 16.23 -5.60
C ALA A 83 -10.52 15.60 -6.90
N ARG A 84 -10.25 14.29 -6.93
CA ARG A 84 -9.86 13.57 -8.15
C ARG A 84 -11.05 13.11 -8.99
N MET A 85 -12.26 13.16 -8.45
CA MET A 85 -13.49 12.78 -9.15
C MET A 85 -14.16 13.97 -9.85
N GLU A 86 -13.79 15.20 -9.48
CA GLU A 86 -14.12 16.44 -10.20
C GLU A 86 -13.16 16.62 -11.40
#